data_AF-A0A242CI97-F1
#
_entry.id   AF-A0A242CI97-F1
#
_cell.length_a   1.000
_cell.length_b   1.000
_cell.length_c   1.000
_cell.angle_alpha   90.00
_cell.angle_beta   90.00
_cell.angle_gamma   90.00
#
_symmetry.space_group_name_H-M   'P 1'
#
loop_
_entity.id
_entity.type
_entity.pdbx_description
1 polymer ?
#
loop_
_entity_poly.entity_id
_entity_poly.type
_entity_poly.pdbx_seq_one_letter_code
_entity_poly.pdbx_strand_id
1 'polypeptide(L)'
;MAFFVVNFGYSKADYMALTEVEKAFIRKEFERKTITDATYLRDSVLNAVSNAMRKKGSKFQELFKKKQAKADVEFNEQAIDVVIEVEDRDGKSWVDKIYHANGLRTPKGGN
;
A
#
# COMPACT_ATOMS: atom_id res chain seq x y z
N MET A 1 -16.19 27.89 21.49
CA MET A 1 -15.93 28.79 20.34
C MET A 1 -14.45 29.01 20.06
N ALA A 2 -13.62 29.34 21.05
CA ALA A 2 -12.17 29.57 20.86
C ALA A 2 -11.45 28.42 20.14
N PHE A 3 -11.82 27.17 20.43
CA PHE A 3 -11.29 25.98 19.77
C PHE A 3 -11.37 26.01 18.24
N PHE A 4 -12.47 26.53 17.65
CA PHE A 4 -12.66 26.50 16.20
C PHE A 4 -11.97 27.66 15.48
N VAL A 5 -11.93 28.83 16.13
CA VAL A 5 -11.19 30.00 15.63
C VAL A 5 -9.71 29.68 15.50
N VAL A 6 -9.14 29.02 16.52
CA VAL A 6 -7.71 28.67 16.56
C VAL A 6 -7.37 27.51 15.62
N ASN A 7 -8.20 26.48 15.54
CA ASN A 7 -7.87 25.27 14.76
C ASN A 7 -8.28 25.33 13.28
N PHE A 8 -9.31 26.12 12.91
CA PHE A 8 -9.84 26.15 11.54
C PHE A 8 -9.81 27.53 10.89
N GLY A 9 -9.38 28.58 11.61
CA GLY A 9 -9.29 29.94 11.06
C GLY A 9 -10.63 30.62 10.82
N TYR A 10 -11.73 30.10 11.38
CA TYR A 10 -13.05 30.72 11.23
C TYR A 10 -13.21 31.94 12.15
N SER A 11 -13.87 32.98 11.65
CA SER A 11 -14.37 34.04 12.51
C SER A 11 -15.57 33.56 13.33
N LYS A 12 -15.92 34.31 14.39
CA LYS A 12 -17.11 34.02 15.20
C LYS A 12 -18.39 34.04 14.34
N ALA A 13 -18.47 34.97 13.39
CA ALA A 13 -19.64 35.14 12.53
C ALA A 13 -19.80 33.93 11.60
N ASP A 14 -18.71 33.49 10.96
CA ASP A 14 -18.72 32.33 10.06
C ASP A 14 -19.19 31.07 10.78
N TYR A 15 -18.72 30.87 12.02
CA TYR A 15 -19.15 29.72 12.82
C TYR A 15 -20.64 29.79 13.20
N MET A 16 -21.16 30.97 13.51
CA MET A 16 -22.58 31.13 13.84
C MET A 16 -23.49 31.01 12.61
N ALA A 17 -22.96 31.28 11.42
CA ALA A 17 -23.67 31.10 10.16
C ALA A 17 -23.89 29.61 9.81
N LEU A 18 -23.07 28.70 10.37
CA LEU A 18 -23.24 27.25 10.20
C LEU A 18 -24.45 26.72 10.96
N THR A 19 -25.13 25.77 10.32
CA THR A 19 -26.14 24.92 10.96
C THR A 19 -25.52 23.99 11.99
N GLU A 20 -26.32 23.48 12.93
CA GLU A 20 -25.83 22.52 13.93
C GLU A 20 -25.33 21.21 13.31
N VAL A 21 -25.90 20.81 12.17
CA VAL A 21 -25.48 19.63 11.42
C VAL A 21 -24.07 19.83 10.84
N GLU A 22 -23.79 20.96 10.21
CA GLU A 22 -22.46 21.28 9.69
C GLU A 22 -21.41 21.36 10.79
N LYS A 23 -21.76 21.96 11.94
CA LYS A 23 -20.89 21.98 13.13
C LYS A 23 -20.58 20.57 13.63
N ALA A 24 -21.56 19.66 13.59
CA ALA A 24 -21.36 18.26 13.98
C ALA A 24 -20.42 17.53 13.00
N PHE A 25 -20.56 17.76 11.69
CA PHE A 25 -19.65 17.21 10.69
C PHE A 25 -18.20 17.68 10.91
N ILE A 26 -17.97 18.98 11.10
CA ILE A 26 -16.62 19.53 11.35
C ILE A 26 -16.00 18.89 12.59
N ARG A 27 -16.76 18.77 13.69
CA ARG A 27 -16.30 18.10 14.92
C ARG A 27 -15.92 16.65 14.63
N LYS A 28 -16.76 15.92 13.90
CA LYS A 28 -16.52 14.51 13.60
C LYS A 28 -15.30 14.32 12.71
N GLU A 29 -15.13 15.18 11.72
CA GLU A 29 -13.98 15.18 10.83
C GLU A 29 -12.67 15.48 11.58
N PHE A 30 -12.70 16.40 12.52
CA PHE A 30 -11.54 16.71 13.35
C PHE A 30 -11.15 15.53 14.25
N GLU A 31 -12.13 14.90 14.90
CA GLU A 31 -11.91 13.68 15.69
C GLU A 31 -11.28 12.60 14.81
N ARG A 32 -11.85 12.36 13.63
CA ARG A 32 -11.34 11.40 12.65
C ARG A 32 -9.90 11.71 12.26
N LYS A 33 -9.60 12.96 11.88
CA LYS A 33 -8.24 13.41 11.55
C LYS A 33 -7.27 13.15 12.70
N THR A 34 -7.65 13.49 13.94
CA THR A 34 -6.80 13.28 15.12
C THR A 34 -6.46 11.81 15.31
N ILE A 35 -7.45 10.92 15.19
CA ILE A 35 -7.25 9.47 15.28
C ILE A 35 -6.39 8.97 14.12
N THR A 36 -6.64 9.46 12.90
CA THR A 36 -5.87 9.10 11.70
C THR A 36 -4.40 9.52 11.82
N ASP A 37 -4.12 10.74 12.27
CA ASP A 37 -2.77 11.26 12.46
C ASP A 37 -2.00 10.44 13.53
N ALA A 38 -2.64 10.14 14.66
CA ALA A 38 -2.06 9.29 15.70
C ALA A 38 -1.78 7.87 15.20
N THR A 39 -2.70 7.31 14.40
CA THR A 39 -2.55 5.99 13.79
C THR A 39 -1.39 5.97 12.80
N TYR A 40 -1.29 6.97 11.92
CA TYR A 40 -0.19 7.08 10.97
C TYR A 40 1.15 7.26 11.66
N LEU A 41 1.23 8.04 12.74
CA LEU A 41 2.45 8.18 13.51
C LEU A 41 2.89 6.83 14.10
N ARG A 42 1.98 6.12 14.75
CA ARG A 42 2.25 4.77 15.30
C ARG A 42 2.75 3.83 14.22
N ASP A 43 2.04 3.75 13.10
CA ASP A 43 2.36 2.83 12.01
C ASP A 43 3.69 3.18 11.33
N SER A 44 4.00 4.48 11.19
CA SER A 44 5.27 4.98 10.68
C SER A 44 6.43 4.57 11.57
N VAL A 45 6.30 4.73 12.90
CA VAL A 45 7.33 4.35 13.87
C VAL A 45 7.56 2.84 13.83
N LEU A 46 6.50 2.04 13.86
CA LEU A 46 6.60 0.59 13.79
C LEU A 46 7.26 0.12 12.48
N ASN A 47 6.87 0.71 11.34
CA ASN A 47 7.48 0.42 10.05
C ASN A 47 8.98 0.78 10.02
N ALA A 48 9.35 1.95 10.54
CA ALA A 48 10.74 2.39 10.60
C ALA A 48 11.60 1.46 11.47
N VAL A 49 11.12 1.12 12.66
CA VAL A 49 11.79 0.20 13.59
C VAL A 49 11.94 -1.19 12.97
N SER A 50 10.88 -1.71 12.34
CA SER A 50 10.92 -3.00 11.64
C SER A 50 11.94 -3.00 10.49
N ASN A 51 11.97 -1.94 9.67
CA ASN A 51 12.91 -1.80 8.56
C ASN A 51 14.36 -1.64 9.01
N ALA A 52 14.60 -0.98 10.15
CA ALA A 52 15.91 -0.85 10.75
C ALA A 52 16.44 -2.20 11.28
N MET A 53 15.54 -3.02 11.85
CA MET A 53 15.88 -4.35 12.37
C MET A 53 15.76 -5.48 11.33
N ARG A 54 15.52 -5.15 10.05
CA ARG A 54 15.31 -6.17 9.03
C ARG A 54 16.57 -7.01 8.79
N LYS A 55 16.39 -8.29 8.45
CA LYS A 55 17.50 -9.18 8.06
C LYS A 55 18.26 -8.63 6.86
N LYS A 56 19.60 -8.72 6.87
CA LYS A 56 20.43 -8.33 5.72
C LYS A 56 19.97 -9.07 4.45
N GLY A 57 19.72 -8.32 3.38
CA GLY A 57 19.22 -8.83 2.11
C GLY A 57 17.69 -8.97 2.02
N SER A 58 16.93 -8.72 3.09
CA SER A 58 15.47 -8.66 2.98
C SER A 58 15.02 -7.33 2.37
N LYS A 59 13.88 -7.39 1.66
CA LYS A 59 13.27 -6.21 1.02
C LYS A 59 12.82 -5.19 2.07
N PHE A 60 12.96 -3.92 1.72
CA PHE A 60 12.42 -2.81 2.51
C PHE A 60 10.88 -2.86 2.48
N GLN A 61 10.24 -2.65 3.63
CA GLN A 61 8.79 -2.63 3.76
C GLN A 61 8.28 -1.20 3.60
N GLU A 62 7.58 -0.91 2.50
CA GLU A 62 6.97 0.41 2.30
C GLU A 62 5.85 0.67 3.31
N LEU A 63 5.80 1.90 3.83
CA LEU A 63 4.70 2.35 4.70
C LEU A 63 3.38 2.41 3.94
N PHE A 64 3.38 3.02 2.75
CA PHE A 64 2.21 3.11 1.88
C PHE A 64 2.25 2.02 0.82
N LYS A 65 1.43 0.98 1.01
CA LYS A 65 1.33 -0.09 0.03
C LYS A 65 0.46 0.37 -1.15
N LYS A 66 0.97 0.19 -2.36
CA LYS A 66 0.15 0.33 -3.57
C LYS A 66 -1.01 -0.67 -3.50
N LYS A 67 -2.23 -0.16 -3.73
CA LYS A 67 -3.41 -1.02 -3.88
C LYS A 67 -3.13 -1.99 -5.04
N GLN A 68 -3.12 -3.28 -4.75
CA GLN A 68 -2.94 -4.29 -5.78
C GLN A 68 -4.13 -4.25 -6.74
N ALA A 69 -3.86 -4.29 -8.05
CA ALA A 69 -4.91 -4.49 -9.03
C ALA A 69 -5.58 -5.85 -8.77
N LYS A 70 -6.88 -5.94 -8.96
CA LYS A 70 -7.57 -7.24 -8.91
C LYS A 70 -6.97 -8.10 -10.02
N ALA A 71 -6.51 -9.30 -9.66
CA ALA A 71 -6.01 -10.24 -10.65
C ALA A 71 -7.13 -10.56 -11.67
N ASP A 72 -6.78 -10.54 -12.95
CA ASP A 72 -7.62 -11.09 -13.99
C ASP A 72 -7.45 -12.61 -13.96
N VAL A 73 -8.42 -13.28 -13.32
CA VAL A 73 -8.34 -14.72 -13.05
C VAL A 73 -8.35 -15.49 -14.36
N GLU A 74 -9.19 -15.09 -15.31
CA GLU A 74 -9.34 -15.78 -16.59
C GLU A 74 -8.08 -15.65 -17.44
N PHE A 75 -7.51 -14.44 -17.52
CA PHE A 75 -6.22 -14.26 -18.20
C PHE A 75 -5.11 -15.11 -17.56
N ASN A 76 -5.05 -15.16 -16.23
CA ASN A 76 -4.02 -15.91 -15.53
C ASN A 76 -4.16 -17.42 -15.73
N GLU A 77 -5.38 -17.96 -15.71
CA GLU A 77 -5.65 -19.38 -15.98
C GLU A 77 -5.22 -19.74 -17.41
N GLN A 78 -5.64 -18.96 -18.41
CA GLN A 78 -5.23 -19.17 -19.80
C GLN A 78 -3.71 -19.05 -19.99
N ALA A 79 -3.07 -18.08 -19.34
CA ALA A 79 -1.62 -17.91 -19.41
C ALA A 79 -0.88 -19.12 -18.81
N ILE A 80 -1.39 -19.71 -17.72
CA ILE A 80 -0.83 -20.91 -17.11
C ILE A 80 -0.95 -22.11 -18.07
N ASP A 81 -2.12 -22.30 -18.68
CA ASP A 81 -2.33 -23.42 -19.62
C ASP A 81 -1.37 -23.32 -20.81
N VAL A 82 -1.19 -22.12 -21.38
CA VAL A 82 -0.23 -21.89 -22.47
C VAL A 82 1.20 -22.16 -22.01
N VAL A 83 1.58 -21.75 -20.80
CA VAL A 83 2.92 -22.04 -20.26
C VAL A 83 3.14 -23.54 -20.10
N ILE A 84 2.15 -24.28 -19.59
CA ILE A 84 2.23 -25.75 -19.46
C ILE A 84 2.38 -26.41 -20.83
N GLU A 85 1.57 -26.01 -21.81
CA GLU A 85 1.66 -26.56 -23.17
C GLU A 85 3.04 -26.31 -23.81
N VAL A 86 3.58 -25.09 -23.66
CA VAL A 86 4.91 -24.75 -24.16
C VAL A 86 6.00 -25.53 -23.41
N GLU A 87 5.87 -25.72 -22.10
CA GLU A 87 6.82 -26.52 -21.32
C GLU A 87 6.79 -28.00 -21.71
N ASP A 88 5.62 -28.55 -22.01
CA ASP A 88 5.47 -29.94 -22.48
C ASP A 88 6.06 -30.14 -23.88
N ARG A 89 5.87 -29.16 -24.78
CA ARG A 89 6.36 -29.22 -26.16
C ARG A 89 7.86 -28.93 -26.28
N ASP A 90 8.32 -27.84 -25.66
CA ASP A 90 9.63 -27.23 -25.92
C ASP A 90 10.58 -27.33 -24.70
N GLY A 91 10.10 -27.85 -23.58
CA GLY A 91 10.85 -27.96 -22.32
C GLY A 91 11.06 -26.61 -21.62
N LYS A 92 11.70 -26.64 -20.45
CA LYS A 92 11.85 -25.46 -19.56
C LYS A 92 13.07 -24.58 -19.86
N SER A 93 13.75 -24.81 -20.98
CA SER A 93 15.00 -24.10 -21.33
C SER A 93 14.81 -22.60 -21.60
N TRP A 94 13.59 -22.17 -21.90
CA TRP A 94 13.26 -20.75 -22.08
C TRP A 94 13.37 -19.96 -20.77
N VAL A 95 13.15 -20.60 -19.62
CA VAL A 95 13.31 -19.98 -18.29
C VAL A 95 14.76 -19.55 -18.09
N ASP A 96 15.72 -20.43 -18.39
CA ASP A 96 17.15 -20.12 -18.31
C ASP A 96 17.54 -18.93 -19.19
N LYS A 97 17.01 -18.89 -20.42
CA LYS A 97 17.27 -17.79 -21.36
C LYS A 97 16.81 -16.45 -20.80
N ILE A 98 15.65 -16.40 -20.14
CA ILE A 98 15.12 -15.17 -19.51
C ILE A 98 16.01 -14.71 -18.36
N TYR A 99 16.43 -15.62 -17.46
CA TYR A 99 17.31 -15.26 -16.36
C TYR A 99 18.64 -14.72 -16.88
N HIS A 100 19.26 -15.39 -17.85
CA HIS A 100 20.51 -14.95 -18.46
C HIS A 100 20.38 -13.60 -19.17
N ALA A 101 19.31 -13.36 -19.92
CA ALA A 101 19.06 -12.08 -20.60
C ALA A 101 18.92 -10.91 -19.60
N ASN A 102 18.43 -11.18 -18.39
CA ASN A 102 18.33 -10.19 -17.32
C ASN A 102 19.59 -10.11 -16.44
N GLY A 103 20.69 -10.75 -16.82
CA GLY A 103 21.95 -10.76 -16.04
C GLY A 103 21.86 -11.53 -14.73
N LEU A 104 20.84 -12.38 -14.58
CA LEU A 104 20.59 -13.19 -13.39
C LEU A 104 21.02 -14.64 -13.64
N ARG A 105 21.37 -15.36 -12.57
CA ARG A 105 21.54 -16.82 -12.62
C ARG A 105 20.19 -17.48 -12.39
N THR A 106 19.86 -18.51 -13.17
CA THR A 106 18.66 -19.30 -12.92
C THR A 106 18.74 -19.91 -11.51
N PRO A 107 17.70 -19.74 -10.67
CA PRO A 107 17.64 -20.40 -9.38
C PRO A 107 17.70 -21.92 -9.56
N LYS A 108 18.68 -22.59 -8.97
CA LYS A 108 18.64 -24.05 -8.84
C LYS A 108 17.59 -24.36 -7.80
N GLY A 109 16.51 -25.03 -8.20
CA GLY A 109 15.37 -25.32 -7.34
C GLY A 109 15.79 -25.85 -5.97
N GLY A 110 15.32 -25.21 -4.91
CA GLY A 110 15.27 -25.83 -3.60
C GLY A 110 14.06 -26.74 -3.57
N ASN A 111 14.25 -27.98 -3.12
CA ASN A 111 13.15 -28.84 -2.68
C ASN A 111 12.29 -28.13 -1.63
#